data_AF-A0A845WGT0-F1
#
_entry.id   AF-A0A845WGT0-F1
#
_cell.length_a   1.000
_cell.length_b   1.000
_cell.length_c   1.000
_cell.angle_alpha   90.00
_cell.angle_beta   90.00
_cell.angle_gamma   90.00
#
_symmetry.space_group_name_H-M   'P 1'
#
loop_
_entity.id
_entity.type
_entity.pdbx_description
1 polymer ?
#
loop_
_entity_poly.entity_id
_entity_poly.type
_entity_poly.pdbx_seq_one_letter_code
_entity_poly.pdbx_strand_id
1 'polypeptide(L)'
;MKAQILIKPGLMAATVVAVIAIRGFPLLPWGQTGIAQAQESSPSTELTQSVIKSKLAEASRLAQQAGEFYQQGKYSEAIPLAEKALEIRKQVLGEEHPYVAQSLNTLAALYSSQGRYQEAETLYQQVLQLNKPLQGENTFID
;
A
#
# COMPACT_ATOMS: atom_id res chain seq x y z
N MET A 1 31.19 17.74 51.39
CA MET A 1 30.41 18.81 50.74
C MET A 1 29.70 18.20 49.54
N LYS A 2 28.36 18.21 49.52
CA LYS A 2 27.53 17.74 48.39
C LYS A 2 27.08 18.96 47.59
N ALA A 3 27.31 18.99 46.27
CA ALA A 3 26.69 19.95 45.38
C ALA A 3 25.74 19.21 44.44
N GLN A 4 24.44 19.45 44.63
CA GLN A 4 23.36 19.03 43.76
C GLN A 4 23.39 19.85 42.48
N ILE A 5 23.24 19.22 41.31
CA ILE A 5 22.96 19.93 40.06
C ILE A 5 21.53 19.62 39.64
N LEU A 6 20.73 20.67 39.78
CA LEU A 6 19.32 20.83 39.46
C LEU A 6 19.15 20.94 37.94
N ILE A 7 18.48 19.95 37.32
CA ILE A 7 18.17 19.97 35.89
C ILE A 7 16.73 20.49 35.72
N LYS A 8 16.55 21.65 35.09
CA LYS A 8 15.27 22.06 34.50
C LYS A 8 15.20 21.62 33.03
N PRO A 9 14.01 21.23 32.52
CA PRO A 9 13.84 20.63 31.21
C PRO A 9 13.53 21.67 30.13
N GLY A 10 13.90 21.41 28.88
CA GLY A 10 13.44 22.20 27.74
C GLY A 10 14.05 21.82 26.38
N LEU A 11 13.25 21.08 25.61
CA LEU A 11 13.22 20.97 24.13
C LEU A 11 14.23 20.08 23.37
N MET A 12 13.74 18.86 23.07
CA MET A 12 13.65 18.18 21.75
C MET A 12 14.51 18.69 20.57
N ALA A 13 15.26 17.79 19.92
CA ALA A 13 14.99 17.33 18.55
C ALA A 13 16.12 16.43 17.99
N ALA A 14 15.70 15.31 17.38
CA ALA A 14 16.32 14.61 16.25
C ALA A 14 17.83 14.35 16.26
N THR A 15 18.24 13.11 16.51
CA THR A 15 19.41 12.52 15.84
C THR A 15 19.26 11.00 15.75
N VAL A 16 19.46 10.51 14.53
CA VAL A 16 19.62 9.11 14.12
C VAL A 16 20.42 8.30 15.16
N VAL A 17 19.87 7.20 15.67
CA VAL A 17 20.65 6.29 16.53
C VAL A 17 21.36 5.27 15.65
N ALA A 18 22.61 5.60 15.30
CA ALA A 18 23.64 4.60 15.10
C ALA A 18 24.07 4.08 16.48
N VAL A 19 23.89 2.79 16.77
CA VAL A 19 24.55 2.17 17.93
C VAL A 19 25.90 1.64 17.45
N ILE A 20 26.96 2.38 17.74
CA ILE A 20 28.34 1.92 17.61
C ILE A 20 28.97 1.79 19.00
N ALA A 21 29.62 0.63 19.18
CA ALA A 21 30.75 0.31 20.05
C ALA A 21 30.56 0.13 21.57
N ILE A 22 30.81 -1.11 22.01
CA ILE A 22 31.69 -1.35 23.17
C ILE A 22 32.82 -2.29 22.73
N ARG A 23 34.04 -1.90 23.10
CA ARG A 23 35.34 -2.45 22.69
C ARG A 23 35.53 -3.92 23.08
N GLY A 24 36.07 -4.70 22.15
CA GLY A 24 36.59 -6.05 22.38
C GLY A 24 36.18 -7.01 21.27
N PHE A 25 36.61 -6.74 20.04
CA PHE A 25 36.30 -7.60 18.89
C PHE A 25 37.50 -8.54 18.64
N PRO A 26 37.46 -9.81 19.07
CA PRO A 26 38.41 -10.79 18.57
C PRO A 26 38.02 -11.09 17.12
N LEU A 27 38.94 -10.85 16.19
CA LEU A 27 38.84 -11.45 14.85
C LEU A 27 38.83 -12.97 15.02
N LEU A 28 37.67 -13.60 14.80
CA LEU A 28 37.59 -15.05 14.61
C LEU A 28 37.66 -15.37 13.11
N PRO A 29 38.41 -16.42 12.71
CA PRO A 29 38.65 -16.79 11.32
C PRO A 29 37.45 -17.56 10.73
N TRP A 30 37.43 -17.62 9.40
CA TRP A 30 36.33 -18.12 8.58
C TRP A 30 36.14 -19.64 8.69
N GLY A 31 34.89 -20.11 8.79
CA GLY A 31 34.56 -21.53 8.62
C GLY A 31 33.19 -21.94 9.17
N GLN A 32 32.19 -21.98 8.28
CA GLN A 32 30.92 -22.74 8.32
C GLN A 32 30.16 -22.95 9.65
N THR A 33 28.93 -22.43 9.71
CA THR A 33 27.70 -23.24 9.86
C THR A 33 26.48 -22.31 9.74
N GLY A 34 25.48 -22.70 8.93
CA GLY A 34 24.32 -21.88 8.61
C GLY A 34 23.37 -21.70 9.79
N ILE A 35 23.08 -20.44 10.11
CA ILE A 35 21.85 -20.03 10.79
C ILE A 35 21.37 -18.73 10.14
N ALA A 36 20.07 -18.71 9.89
CA ALA A 36 19.33 -17.80 9.04
C ALA A 36 19.73 -16.33 9.14
N GLN A 37 19.74 -15.65 7.99
CA GLN A 37 19.37 -14.24 7.91
C GLN A 37 17.93 -14.09 8.39
N ALA A 38 17.71 -14.15 9.70
CA ALA A 38 16.47 -13.68 10.30
C ALA A 38 16.58 -12.16 10.34
N GLN A 39 16.18 -11.53 9.24
CA GLN A 39 15.79 -10.13 9.26
C GLN A 39 14.48 -10.08 10.07
N GLU A 40 14.60 -10.01 11.39
CA GLU A 40 13.48 -9.82 12.30
C GLU A 40 12.90 -8.42 12.03
N SER A 41 11.88 -8.37 11.18
CA SER A 41 10.96 -7.25 11.14
C SER A 41 10.49 -6.99 12.57
N SER A 42 10.76 -5.80 13.10
CA SER A 42 10.36 -5.45 14.46
C SER A 42 8.85 -5.72 14.66
N PRO A 43 8.41 -6.22 15.83
CA PRO A 43 7.02 -6.65 16.05
C PRO A 43 5.96 -5.59 15.69
N SER A 44 6.30 -4.31 15.87
CA SER A 44 5.44 -3.18 15.50
C SER A 44 5.20 -3.06 13.99
N THR A 45 6.19 -3.40 13.17
CA THR A 45 6.08 -3.38 11.70
C THR A 45 5.31 -4.60 11.20
N GLU A 46 5.47 -5.76 11.83
CA GLU A 46 4.70 -6.96 11.48
C GLU A 46 3.21 -6.81 11.79
N LEU A 47 2.86 -6.18 12.91
CA LEU A 47 1.48 -5.86 13.25
C LEU A 47 0.87 -4.92 12.20
N THR A 48 1.58 -3.87 11.78
CA THR A 48 1.10 -2.96 10.71
C THR A 48 0.96 -3.67 9.37
N GLN A 49 1.93 -4.50 8.98
CA GLN A 49 1.87 -5.28 7.74
C GLN A 49 0.73 -6.31 7.76
N SER A 50 0.47 -6.93 8.91
CA SER A 50 -0.67 -7.83 9.11
C SER A 50 -2.00 -7.12 8.92
N VAL A 51 -2.15 -5.91 9.47
CA VAL A 51 -3.37 -5.08 9.30
C VAL A 51 -3.54 -4.60 7.85
N ILE A 52 -2.44 -4.20 7.20
CA ILE A 52 -2.46 -3.82 5.78
C ILE A 52 -2.87 -5.01 4.92
N LYS A 53 -2.26 -6.18 5.12
CA LYS A 53 -2.55 -7.40 4.38
C LYS A 53 -3.99 -7.86 4.59
N SER A 54 -4.53 -7.75 5.81
CA SER A 54 -5.92 -8.11 6.09
C SER A 54 -6.92 -7.18 5.41
N LYS A 55 -6.67 -5.86 5.39
CA LYS A 55 -7.48 -4.89 4.62
C LYS A 55 -7.45 -5.17 3.12
N LEU A 56 -6.28 -5.49 2.56
CA LEU A 56 -6.16 -5.87 1.14
C LEU A 56 -6.88 -7.18 0.83
N ALA A 57 -6.85 -8.14 1.76
CA ALA A 57 -7.62 -9.37 1.65
C ALA A 57 -9.13 -9.09 1.69
N GLU A 58 -9.60 -8.17 2.55
CA GLU A 58 -11.00 -7.72 2.55
C GLU A 58 -11.39 -7.11 1.19
N ALA A 59 -10.60 -6.17 0.66
CA ALA A 59 -10.86 -5.56 -0.64
C ALA A 59 -10.92 -6.61 -1.77
N SER A 60 -10.06 -7.62 -1.71
CA SER A 60 -10.03 -8.70 -2.70
C SER A 60 -11.26 -9.60 -2.62
N ARG A 61 -11.73 -9.91 -1.41
CA ARG A 61 -12.99 -10.64 -1.20
C ARG A 61 -14.19 -9.86 -1.72
N LEU A 62 -14.26 -8.56 -1.43
CA LEU A 62 -15.33 -7.69 -1.93
C LEU A 62 -15.35 -7.63 -3.46
N ALA A 63 -14.17 -7.51 -4.10
CA ALA A 63 -14.06 -7.51 -5.54
C ALA A 63 -14.47 -8.86 -6.16
N GLN A 64 -14.11 -9.98 -5.53
CA GLN A 64 -14.54 -11.31 -5.96
C GLN A 64 -16.07 -11.44 -5.91
N GLN A 65 -16.68 -11.05 -4.79
CA GLN A 65 -18.13 -11.10 -4.61
C GLN A 65 -18.86 -10.18 -5.61
N ALA A 66 -18.31 -9.00 -5.91
CA ALA A 66 -18.83 -8.13 -6.96
C ALA A 66 -18.82 -8.83 -8.34
N GLY A 67 -17.75 -9.58 -8.64
CA GLY A 67 -17.66 -10.40 -9.84
C GLY A 67 -18.68 -11.54 -9.89
N GLU A 68 -18.97 -12.19 -8.76
CA GLU A 68 -20.01 -13.22 -8.69
C GLU A 68 -21.40 -12.63 -8.95
N PHE A 69 -21.71 -11.46 -8.36
CA PHE A 69 -22.95 -10.76 -8.64
C PHE A 69 -23.05 -10.25 -10.09
N TYR A 70 -21.92 -9.86 -10.69
CA TYR A 70 -21.85 -9.54 -12.11
C TYR A 70 -22.28 -10.73 -12.98
N GLN A 71 -21.76 -11.94 -12.70
CA GLN A 71 -22.16 -13.16 -13.43
C GLN A 71 -23.64 -13.52 -13.23
N GLN A 72 -24.21 -13.15 -12.08
CA GLN A 72 -25.64 -13.32 -11.80
C GLN A 72 -26.53 -12.24 -12.42
N GLY A 73 -25.95 -11.23 -13.09
CA GLY A 73 -26.68 -10.07 -13.62
C GLY A 73 -27.16 -9.09 -12.55
N LYS A 74 -26.74 -9.26 -11.29
CA LYS A 74 -27.13 -8.44 -10.14
C LYS A 74 -26.21 -7.23 -9.99
N TYR A 75 -26.18 -6.39 -11.02
CA TYR A 75 -25.23 -5.27 -11.07
C TYR A 75 -25.42 -4.26 -9.93
N SER A 76 -26.66 -4.03 -9.47
CA SER A 76 -26.95 -3.07 -8.38
C SER A 76 -26.40 -3.53 -7.02
N GLU A 77 -26.27 -4.84 -6.82
CA GLU A 77 -25.64 -5.42 -5.62
C GLU A 77 -24.10 -5.43 -5.74
N ALA A 78 -23.57 -5.55 -6.96
CA ALA A 78 -22.15 -5.59 -7.22
C ALA A 78 -21.44 -4.22 -7.12
N ILE A 79 -22.11 -3.13 -7.55
CA ILE A 79 -21.54 -1.77 -7.53
C ILE A 79 -21.02 -1.35 -6.14
N PRO A 80 -21.83 -1.38 -5.06
CA PRO A 80 -21.35 -0.92 -3.75
C PRO A 80 -20.18 -1.77 -3.21
N LEU A 81 -20.10 -3.05 -3.58
CA LEU A 81 -18.97 -3.90 -3.22
C LEU A 81 -17.69 -3.51 -3.97
N ALA A 82 -17.81 -3.21 -5.27
CA ALA A 82 -16.70 -2.73 -6.08
C ALA A 82 -16.21 -1.35 -5.61
N GLU A 83 -17.11 -0.45 -5.22
CA GLU A 83 -16.78 0.87 -4.63
C GLU A 83 -16.03 0.72 -3.30
N LYS A 84 -16.52 -0.15 -2.40
CA LYS A 84 -15.83 -0.41 -1.12
C LYS A 84 -14.45 -1.01 -1.33
N ALA A 85 -14.31 -1.94 -2.28
CA ALA A 85 -13.02 -2.53 -2.63
C ALA A 85 -12.04 -1.49 -3.20
N LEU A 86 -12.54 -0.56 -4.03
CA LEU A 86 -11.77 0.56 -4.56
C LEU A 86 -11.28 1.49 -3.45
N GLU A 87 -12.15 1.89 -2.53
CA GLU A 87 -11.80 2.77 -1.42
C GLU A 87 -10.68 2.19 -0.56
N ILE A 88 -10.80 0.91 -0.17
CA ILE A 88 -9.77 0.25 0.63
C ILE A 88 -8.44 0.20 -0.13
N ARG A 89 -8.46 -0.13 -1.43
CA ARG A 89 -7.24 -0.19 -2.26
C ARG A 89 -6.61 1.19 -2.41
N LYS A 90 -7.40 2.26 -2.60
CA LYS A 90 -6.89 3.64 -2.63
C LYS A 90 -6.25 4.04 -1.30
N GLN A 91 -6.90 3.75 -0.18
CA GLN A 91 -6.39 4.09 1.16
C GLN A 91 -5.08 3.36 1.50
N VAL A 92 -4.95 2.10 1.08
CA VAL A 92 -3.81 1.26 1.47
C VAL A 92 -2.65 1.33 0.48
N LEU A 93 -2.93 1.46 -0.82
CA LEU A 93 -1.94 1.35 -1.89
C LEU A 93 -1.65 2.66 -2.61
N GLY A 94 -2.50 3.67 -2.45
CA GLY A 94 -2.48 4.91 -3.22
C GLY A 94 -3.22 4.80 -4.56
N GLU A 95 -3.50 5.95 -5.17
CA GLU A 95 -4.37 6.04 -6.36
C GLU A 95 -3.72 5.49 -7.64
N GLU A 96 -2.39 5.48 -7.71
CA GLU A 96 -1.61 5.03 -8.87
C GLU A 96 -1.37 3.52 -8.90
N HIS A 97 -1.80 2.79 -7.87
CA HIS A 97 -1.50 1.38 -7.77
C HIS A 97 -2.30 0.56 -8.81
N PRO A 98 -1.69 -0.45 -9.47
CA PRO A 98 -2.39 -1.28 -10.48
C PRO A 98 -3.70 -1.93 -9.98
N TYR A 99 -3.77 -2.30 -8.71
CA TYR A 99 -5.01 -2.81 -8.09
C TYR A 99 -6.13 -1.77 -7.98
N VAL A 100 -5.82 -0.48 -7.89
CA VAL A 100 -6.81 0.60 -7.97
C VAL A 100 -7.35 0.70 -9.40
N ALA A 101 -6.48 0.66 -10.40
CA ALA A 101 -6.89 0.61 -11.81
C ALA A 101 -7.78 -0.62 -12.11
N GLN A 102 -7.46 -1.79 -11.54
CA GLN A 102 -8.29 -2.99 -11.67
C GLN A 102 -9.69 -2.81 -11.04
N SER A 103 -9.78 -2.20 -9.86
CA SER A 103 -11.06 -1.86 -9.22
C SER A 103 -11.89 -0.89 -10.08
N LEU A 104 -11.27 0.17 -10.60
CA LEU A 104 -11.92 1.16 -11.46
C LEU A 104 -12.48 0.51 -12.73
N ASN A 105 -11.72 -0.38 -13.37
CA ASN A 105 -12.19 -1.15 -14.52
C ASN A 105 -13.40 -2.03 -14.17
N THR A 106 -13.37 -2.68 -13.01
CA THR A 106 -14.49 -3.53 -12.54
C THR A 106 -15.76 -2.69 -12.35
N LEU A 107 -15.61 -1.51 -11.73
CA LEU A 107 -16.72 -0.58 -11.52
C LEU A 107 -17.25 0.00 -12.84
N ALA A 108 -16.37 0.32 -13.79
CA ALA A 108 -16.75 0.78 -15.12
C ALA A 108 -17.54 -0.28 -15.89
N ALA A 109 -17.11 -1.54 -15.85
CA ALA A 109 -17.84 -2.66 -16.45
C ALA A 109 -19.24 -2.83 -15.84
N LEU A 110 -19.35 -2.71 -14.51
CA LEU A 110 -20.62 -2.77 -13.81
C LEU A 110 -21.59 -1.65 -14.23
N TYR A 111 -21.12 -0.41 -14.31
CA TYR A 111 -21.93 0.71 -14.78
C TYR A 111 -22.34 0.55 -16.24
N SER A 112 -21.43 0.08 -17.10
CA SER A 112 -21.74 -0.20 -18.50
C SER A 112 -22.85 -1.25 -18.64
N SER A 113 -22.80 -2.31 -17.84
CA SER A 113 -23.84 -3.36 -17.85
C SER A 113 -25.20 -2.90 -17.32
N GLN A 114 -25.27 -1.79 -16.58
CA GLN A 114 -26.53 -1.13 -16.20
C GLN A 114 -27.02 -0.10 -17.23
N GLY A 115 -26.29 0.12 -18.33
CA GLY A 115 -26.58 1.20 -19.28
C GLY A 115 -26.15 2.58 -18.81
N ARG A 116 -25.39 2.68 -17.71
CA ARG A 116 -24.83 3.93 -17.18
C ARG A 116 -23.50 4.27 -17.86
N TYR A 117 -23.55 4.46 -19.17
CA TYR A 117 -22.36 4.57 -20.01
C TYR A 117 -21.49 5.78 -19.71
N GLN A 118 -22.09 6.92 -19.34
CA GLN A 118 -21.34 8.15 -19.03
C GLN A 118 -20.43 7.99 -17.80
N GLU A 119 -20.92 7.26 -16.79
CA GLU A 119 -20.15 6.96 -15.58
C GLU A 119 -19.06 5.92 -15.85
N ALA A 120 -19.38 4.90 -16.64
CA ALA A 120 -18.40 3.93 -17.11
C ALA A 120 -17.27 4.59 -17.92
N GLU A 121 -17.61 5.50 -18.83
CA GLU A 121 -16.65 6.23 -19.64
C GLU A 121 -15.69 7.05 -18.76
N THR A 122 -16.23 7.78 -17.79
CA THR A 122 -15.43 8.59 -16.85
C THR A 122 -14.43 7.72 -16.09
N LEU A 123 -14.84 6.52 -15.65
CA LEU A 123 -13.96 5.59 -14.95
C LEU A 123 -12.90 4.97 -15.88
N TYR A 124 -13.26 4.61 -17.11
CA TYR A 124 -12.29 4.12 -18.09
C TYR A 124 -11.26 5.19 -18.44
N GLN A 125 -11.66 6.46 -18.55
CA GLN A 125 -10.73 7.57 -18.75
C GLN A 125 -9.74 7.70 -17.58
N GLN A 126 -10.20 7.55 -16.34
CA GLN A 126 -9.29 7.53 -15.18
C GLN A 126 -8.29 6.37 -15.27
N VAL A 127 -8.74 5.16 -15.61
CA VAL A 127 -7.83 4.02 -15.78
C VAL A 127 -6.80 4.25 -16.88
N LEU A 128 -7.20 4.87 -18.00
CA LEU A 128 -6.29 5.22 -19.08
C LEU A 128 -5.27 6.27 -18.66
N GLN A 129 -5.63 7.21 -17.80
CA GLN A 129 -4.71 8.19 -17.23
C GLN A 129 -3.69 7.51 -16.30
N LEU A 130 -4.13 6.57 -15.46
CA LEU A 130 -3.26 5.81 -14.56
C LEU A 130 -2.29 4.87 -15.31
N ASN A 131 -2.76 4.28 -16.42
CA ASN A 131 -1.98 3.35 -17.23
C ASN A 131 -1.17 4.02 -18.34
N LYS A 132 -1.40 5.31 -18.61
CA LYS A 132 -0.48 6.08 -19.44
C LYS A 132 0.84 6.10 -18.68
N PRO A 133 1.92 5.48 -19.20
CA PRO A 133 3.22 5.72 -18.60
C PRO A 133 3.45 7.23 -18.59
N LEU A 134 4.39 7.71 -17.78
CA LEU A 134 5.12 8.95 -18.02
C LEU A 134 5.84 8.86 -19.38
N GLN A 135 5.10 8.62 -20.48
CA GLN A 135 5.56 8.76 -21.84
C GLN A 135 5.91 10.21 -21.93
N GLY A 136 7.22 10.43 -21.83
CA GLY A 136 7.79 11.75 -21.73
C GLY A 136 7.15 12.67 -22.74
N GLU A 137 6.97 13.89 -22.30
CA GLU A 137 7.40 15.02 -23.10
C GLU A 137 8.85 14.75 -23.60
N ASN A 138 9.00 13.85 -24.58
CA ASN A 138 9.91 14.10 -25.68
C ASN A 138 9.12 15.00 -26.63
N THR A 139 8.86 16.22 -26.17
CA THR A 139 8.79 17.39 -27.03
C THR A 139 10.18 17.54 -27.65
N PHE A 140 10.44 16.69 -28.65
CA PHE A 140 11.58 16.81 -29.53
C PHE A 140 11.28 18.03 -30.42
N ILE A 141 11.84 19.18 -30.02
CA ILE A 141 12.35 20.29 -30.84
C ILE A 141 11.69 20.52 -32.21
N ASP A 142 11.02 21.67 -32.34
CA ASP A 142 11.04 22.50 -33.57
C ASP A 142 11.80 23.79 -33.24
#